data_AF-A0A529PQ49-F1
#
_entry.id   AF-A0A529PQ49-F1
#
_cell.length_a   1.000
_cell.length_b   1.000
_cell.length_c   1.000
_cell.angle_alpha   90.00
_cell.angle_beta   90.00
_cell.angle_gamma   90.00
#
_symmetry.space_group_name_H-M   'P 1'
#
loop_
_entity.id
_entity.type
_entity.pdbx_description
1 polymer ?
#
loop_
_entity_poly.entity_id
_entity_poly.type
_entity_poly.pdbx_seq_one_letter_code
_entity_poly.pdbx_strand_id
1 'polypeptide(L)' 'HHITSMTWYFTDKAEYRANLKGIGEAYRAVIGRHFPAMAAMQVVALVEDRAKVEIQATAVIPE' A
#
# COMPACT_ATOMS: atom_id res chain seq x y z
N HIS A 1 9.86 -5.41 -12.16
CA HIS A 1 9.22 -4.36 -11.32
C HIS A 1 10.32 -3.50 -10.71
N HIS A 2 10.19 -2.19 -10.86
CA HIS A 2 11.25 -1.22 -10.49
C HIS A 2 11.06 -0.59 -9.12
N ILE A 3 9.92 -0.85 -8.47
CA ILE A 3 9.60 -0.31 -7.15
C ILE A 3 10.56 -0.92 -6.13
N THR A 4 11.24 -0.09 -5.35
CA THR A 4 12.24 -0.50 -4.36
C THR A 4 11.72 -0.37 -2.93
N SER A 5 10.82 0.57 -2.66
CA SER A 5 10.15 0.72 -1.37
C SER A 5 8.72 1.22 -1.51
N MET A 6 7.89 0.90 -0.51
CA MET A 6 6.52 1.41 -0.38
C MET A 6 6.19 1.73 1.08
N THR A 7 5.45 2.81 1.31
CA THR A 7 4.87 3.16 2.61
C THR A 7 3.36 3.33 2.45
N TRP A 8 2.59 2.63 3.28
CA TRP A 8 1.13 2.66 3.27
C TRP A 8 0.62 3.37 4.52
N TYR A 9 -0.28 4.32 4.31
CA TYR A 9 -0.98 5.05 5.36
C TYR A 9 -2.46 4.73 5.27
N PHE A 10 -3.06 4.19 6.33
CA PHE A 10 -4.50 3.87 6.37
C PHE A 10 -5.14 4.43 7.64
N THR A 11 -6.45 4.64 7.65
CA THR A 11 -7.14 5.27 8.80
C THR A 11 -7.70 4.27 9.80
N ASP A 12 -7.96 3.02 9.39
CA ASP A 12 -8.52 1.96 10.24
C ASP A 12 -7.70 0.65 10.17
N LYS A 13 -6.97 0.34 11.24
CA LYS A 13 -6.21 -0.91 11.39
C LYS A 13 -7.09 -2.15 11.48
N ALA A 14 -8.29 -2.05 12.07
CA ALA A 14 -9.20 -3.18 12.20
C ALA A 14 -9.76 -3.56 10.83
N GLU A 15 -10.21 -2.58 10.04
CA GLU A 15 -10.65 -2.80 8.64
C GLU A 15 -9.51 -3.39 7.79
N TYR A 16 -8.31 -2.81 7.88
CA TYR A 16 -7.12 -3.32 7.19
C TYR A 16 -6.86 -4.81 7.50
N ARG A 17 -6.88 -5.18 8.79
CA ARG A 17 -6.65 -6.57 9.22
C ARG A 17 -7.79 -7.51 8.83
N ALA A 18 -9.02 -7.03 8.81
CA ALA A 18 -10.18 -7.82 8.40
C ALA A 18 -10.16 -8.13 6.89
N ASN A 19 -9.52 -7.27 6.07
CA ASN A 19 -9.53 -7.38 4.61
C ASN A 19 -8.16 -7.74 3.99
N LEU A 20 -7.26 -8.40 4.73
CA LEU A 20 -5.92 -8.76 4.22
C LEU A 20 -5.96 -9.59 2.91
N LYS A 21 -6.98 -10.45 2.77
CA LYS A 21 -7.17 -11.26 1.55
C LYS A 21 -7.46 -10.39 0.35
N GLY A 22 -8.47 -9.51 0.43
CA GLY A 22 -8.85 -8.62 -0.67
C GLY A 22 -7.75 -7.63 -1.02
N ILE A 23 -7.04 -7.11 -0.02
CA ILE A 23 -5.85 -6.28 -0.22
C ILE A 23 -4.77 -7.05 -0.99
N GLY A 24 -4.49 -8.30 -0.60
CA GLY A 24 -3.49 -9.14 -1.27
C GLY A 24 -3.89 -9.55 -2.69
N GLU A 25 -5.18 -9.68 -2.97
CA GLU A 25 -5.70 -9.91 -4.32
C GLU A 25 -5.54 -8.66 -5.20
N ALA A 26 -5.97 -7.49 -4.70
CA ALA A 26 -5.79 -6.22 -5.40
C ALA A 26 -4.31 -5.90 -5.65
N TYR A 27 -3.45 -6.12 -4.65
CA TYR A 27 -2.01 -5.94 -4.79
C TYR A 27 -1.43 -6.81 -5.91
N ARG A 28 -1.77 -8.11 -5.93
CA ARG A 28 -1.28 -9.02 -6.96
C ARG A 28 -1.84 -8.69 -8.35
N ALA A 29 -3.07 -8.20 -8.43
CA ALA A 29 -3.67 -7.79 -9.68
C ALA A 29 -2.96 -6.57 -10.31
N VAL A 30 -2.47 -5.64 -9.48
CA VAL A 30 -1.83 -4.40 -9.96
C VAL A 30 -0.31 -4.51 -10.02
N ILE A 31 0.32 -5.03 -8.96
CA ILE A 31 1.78 -5.06 -8.76
C ILE A 31 2.38 -6.46 -9.03
N GLY A 32 1.56 -7.51 -9.12
CA GLY A 32 2.05 -8.87 -9.35
C GLY A 32 2.73 -9.50 -8.13
N ARG A 33 3.69 -10.41 -8.37
CA ARG A 33 4.49 -11.10 -7.33
C ARG A 33 5.79 -10.36 -7.02
N HIS A 34 5.74 -9.04 -6.87
CA HIS A 34 6.88 -8.21 -6.48
C HIS A 34 6.60 -7.59 -5.12
N PHE A 35 7.48 -7.80 -4.14
CA PHE A 35 7.28 -7.35 -2.77
C PHE A 35 8.52 -6.54 -2.32
N PRO A 36 8.53 -5.21 -2.54
CA PRO A 36 9.64 -4.35 -2.13
C PRO A 36 9.72 -4.22 -0.61
N ALA A 37 10.68 -3.45 -0.10
CA ALA A 37 10.66 -3.07 1.32
C ALA A 37 9.36 -2.29 1.62
N MET A 38 8.61 -2.70 2.65
CA MET A 38 7.31 -2.11 2.98
C MET A 38 7.22 -1.66 4.43
N ALA A 39 6.59 -0.50 4.63
CA ALA A 39 6.06 -0.06 5.92
C ALA A 39 4.56 0.23 5.79
N ALA A 40 3.76 -0.12 6.80
CA ALA A 40 2.33 0.13 6.80
C ALA A 40 1.89 0.58 8.20
N MET A 41 1.21 1.73 8.29
CA MET A 41 0.85 2.34 9.57
C MET A 41 -0.50 3.03 9.53
N GLN A 42 -1.14 3.08 10.70
CA GLN A 42 -2.37 3.83 10.87
C GLN A 42 -2.04 5.32 11.06
N VAL A 43 -2.79 6.18 10.39
CA VAL A 43 -2.77 7.64 10.55
C VAL A 43 -4.17 8.14 10.96
N VAL A 44 -4.25 9.35 11.51
CA VAL A 44 -5.53 9.92 11.98
C VAL A 44 -6.44 10.36 10.82
N ALA A 45 -5.87 10.76 9.69
CA ALA A 45 -6.60 11.20 8.50
C ALA A 45 -5.69 11.14 7.26
N LEU A 46 -6.31 11.16 6.07
CA LEU A 46 -5.67 11.31 4.76
C LEU A 46 -6.14 12.62 4.12
N VAL A 47 -5.49 13.05 3.03
CA VAL A 47 -5.83 14.32 2.35
C VAL A 47 -7.23 14.28 1.73
N GLU A 48 -7.60 13.14 1.13
CA GLU A 48 -8.91 12.93 0.52
C GLU A 48 -9.86 12.24 1.50
N ASP A 49 -10.97 12.88 1.87
CA ASP A 49 -11.92 12.37 2.89
C ASP A 49 -12.47 10.97 2.58
N ARG A 50 -12.60 10.63 1.29
CA ARG A 50 -13.08 9.32 0.84
C ARG A 50 -11.98 8.25 0.77
N ALA A 51 -10.72 8.63 0.95
CA ALA A 51 -9.61 7.70 0.88
C ALA A 51 -9.55 6.84 2.15
N LYS A 52 -9.38 5.53 1.95
CA LYS A 52 -9.14 4.57 3.04
C LYS A 52 -7.66 4.25 3.23
N VAL A 53 -6.88 4.44 2.17
CA VAL A 53 -5.45 4.18 2.13
C VAL A 53 -4.77 5.15 1.15
N GLU A 54 -3.59 5.61 1.51
CA GLU A 54 -2.65 6.33 0.64
C GLU A 54 -1.35 5.54 0.58
N ILE A 55 -0.74 5.46 -0.61
CA ILE A 55 0.45 4.67 -0.87
C ILE A 55 1.50 5.55 -1.54
N GLN A 56 2.65 5.69 -0.87
CA GLN A 56 3.85 6.28 -1.45
C GLN A 56 4.81 5.16 -1.87
N ALA A 57 5.43 5.29 -3.04
CA ALA A 57 6.39 4.31 -3.55
C ALA A 57 7.61 5.00 -4.18
N THR A 58 8.79 4.39 -4.03
CA THR A 58 10.02 4.78 -4.72
C THR A 58 10.37 3.70 -5.74
N ALA A 59 10.80 4.09 -6.94
CA ALA A 59 11.23 3.17 -7.99
C ALA A 59 12.56 3.60 -8.60
N VAL A 60 13.33 2.63 -9.11
CA VAL A 60 14.58 2.85 -9.85
C VAL A 60 14.34 2.66 -11.33
N ILE A 61 14.58 3.70 -12.12
CA ILE A 61 14.50 3.62 -13.58
C ILE A 61 15.81 3.01 -14.09
N PRO A 62 15.77 1.88 -14.82
CA PRO A 62 16.97 1.31 -15.45
C PRO A 62 17.53 2.25 -16.52
N GLU A 63 18.81 2.09 -16.81
CA GLU A 63 19.47 2.72 -17.97
C GLU A 63 18.93 2.19 -19.31
#